data_AF-A0A8C4NTJ5-F1
#
_entry.id   AF-A0A8C4NTJ5-F1
#
_cell.length_a   1.000
_cell.length_b   1.000
_cell.length_c   1.000
_cell.angle_alpha   90.00
_cell.angle_beta   90.00
_cell.angle_gamma   90.00
#
_symmetry.space_group_name_H-M   'P 1'
#
loop_
_entity.id
_entity.type
_entity.pdbx_description
1 polymer ?
#
loop_
_entity_poly.entity_id
_entity_poly.type
_entity_poly.pdbx_seq_one_letter_code
_entity_poly.pdbx_strand_id
1 'polypeptide(L)'
;MAMQMPLAGLVFMHRLMRIRSSSQRHLSNRGILVKLLKYRRDVRTFAASSIKCNENEGDNADSSPSSTRLTPRQALLSRKRRPLSPLERISGLLPQDALTPEVMQLREQNLQDPADDTSTQNDSETHHASEAAVEPDTSETVLNGAYHEEKRLISPPTLPGETLLVFGELLVAEYCNNRQVEYRKLFKLQRGARLHGNRGFIPHDYIAGHPAGCFLKTHMGVPIFIRRASLEDYVLFMKRGPAITYPKDASTMLMMMDVTEGDCVLDSGSGSGAMSLFLSRAVGSKGSVLSLEIREDHHKQAVLNYRLWRASWSLRRGEEWHDNVQFHNSDLCNASSLLAGRGFHAVALDMSHPHLALTTVIPHLHSGAVCAIYLANITQVIDLLEGLRCLALPVLCERIVEVPVRHWLVAPAIQKNGRFCIRKVPIFDEDQGAQDETSDEEEMSTGRQAAFGSVPYIARPHPEQIRHTAFLVKLRKCVR
;
A
#
# COMPACT_ATOMS: atom_id res chain seq x y z
N MET A 1 59.60 -11.01 38.51
CA MET A 1 59.78 -9.61 38.94
C MET A 1 59.39 -8.70 37.80
N ALA A 2 58.73 -7.60 38.14
CA ALA A 2 57.98 -6.71 37.25
C ALA A 2 58.84 -5.91 36.23
N MET A 3 58.10 -5.24 35.33
CA MET A 3 58.37 -4.01 34.54
C MET A 3 58.18 -4.27 33.04
N GLN A 4 57.05 -3.92 32.40
CA GLN A 4 56.40 -2.61 32.21
C GLN A 4 57.30 -1.60 31.45
N MET A 5 56.95 -1.36 30.19
CA MET A 5 57.33 -0.19 29.38
C MET A 5 56.19 0.11 28.36
N PRO A 6 56.01 1.38 27.95
CA PRO A 6 54.69 1.95 27.68
C PRO A 6 54.34 2.16 26.20
N LEU A 7 53.03 2.21 25.91
CA LEU A 7 52.46 2.62 24.63
C LEU A 7 52.56 4.13 24.42
N ALA A 8 53.09 4.53 23.26
CA ALA A 8 53.09 5.90 22.75
C ALA A 8 51.69 6.27 22.20
N GLY A 9 51.18 7.42 22.64
CA GLY A 9 49.97 8.05 22.13
C GLY A 9 50.23 8.79 20.82
N LEU A 10 49.31 8.64 19.87
CA LEU A 10 49.24 9.47 18.67
C LEU A 10 47.92 10.26 18.70
N VAL A 11 48.06 11.58 18.83
CA VAL A 11 47.00 12.58 18.78
C VAL A 11 46.69 12.87 17.30
N PHE A 12 45.44 12.72 16.87
CA PHE A 12 44.96 13.24 15.58
C PHE A 12 43.91 14.33 15.80
N MET A 13 44.23 15.50 15.23
CA MET A 13 43.50 16.77 15.33
C MET A 13 42.19 16.76 14.55
N HIS A 14 41.12 17.22 15.19
CA HIS A 14 39.85 17.59 14.57
C HIS A 14 39.99 18.87 13.73
N ARG A 15 39.60 18.85 12.45
CA ARG A 15 39.31 20.06 11.65
C ARG A 15 37.81 20.32 11.61
N LEU A 16 37.39 21.36 12.31
CA LEU A 16 36.08 22.02 12.20
C LEU A 16 36.11 23.03 11.03
N MET A 17 35.20 22.89 10.06
CA MET A 17 34.91 23.93 9.07
C MET A 17 33.57 24.57 9.43
N ARG A 18 33.64 25.86 9.79
CA ARG A 18 32.51 26.75 10.09
C ARG A 18 32.50 27.81 8.99
N ILE A 19 31.42 27.89 8.21
CA ILE A 19 31.18 29.02 7.29
C ILE A 19 29.84 29.67 7.65
N ARG A 20 29.92 30.90 8.17
CA ARG A 20 28.93 32.00 8.07
C ARG A 20 29.59 33.03 7.12
N SER A 21 28.91 33.85 6.31
CA SER A 21 27.67 34.58 6.54
C SER A 21 27.06 35.19 5.25
N SER A 22 25.77 35.55 5.37
CA SER A 22 25.10 36.78 4.87
C SER A 22 24.98 37.08 3.36
N SER A 23 23.75 37.18 2.87
CA SER A 23 23.11 38.51 2.67
C SER A 23 21.59 38.41 2.51
N GLN A 24 20.89 39.40 3.06
CA GLN A 24 19.44 39.64 3.00
C GLN A 24 19.07 40.54 1.81
N ARG A 25 17.74 40.61 1.56
CA ARG A 25 16.94 41.51 0.68
C ARG A 25 16.63 40.85 -0.68
N HIS A 26 15.38 40.71 -1.14
CA HIS A 26 14.16 41.51 -0.97
C HIS A 26 12.88 40.65 -0.85
N LEU A 27 11.97 41.09 0.02
CA LEU A 27 10.54 40.80 -0.08
C LEU A 27 9.94 41.61 -1.24
N SER A 28 9.19 40.98 -2.13
CA SER A 28 7.94 41.53 -2.67
C SER A 28 7.19 40.45 -3.49
N ASN A 29 5.87 40.58 -3.54
CA ASN A 29 4.90 39.78 -4.31
C ASN A 29 4.46 38.42 -3.74
N ARG A 30 3.90 38.46 -2.52
CA ARG A 30 2.80 37.56 -2.13
C ARG A 30 1.47 38.22 -2.47
N GLY A 31 0.98 37.99 -3.67
CA GLY A 31 -0.37 38.32 -4.10
C GLY A 31 -0.67 37.54 -5.37
N ILE A 32 -1.82 36.86 -5.40
CA ILE A 32 -2.39 36.15 -6.55
C ILE A 32 -1.93 34.69 -6.71
N LEU A 33 -2.50 33.78 -5.89
CA LEU A 33 -3.02 32.49 -6.38
C LEU A 33 -3.96 31.78 -5.38
N VAL A 34 -4.94 32.53 -4.84
CA VAL A 34 -6.03 32.00 -3.98
C VAL A 34 -7.32 31.71 -4.79
N LYS A 35 -7.22 31.51 -6.10
CA LYS A 35 -8.40 31.16 -6.93
C LYS A 35 -8.12 29.93 -7.79
N LEU A 36 -8.06 28.74 -7.19
CA LEU A 36 -8.26 27.46 -7.92
C LEU A 36 -8.44 26.22 -7.02
N LEU A 37 -9.07 26.35 -5.84
CA LEU A 37 -9.44 25.23 -4.96
C LEU A 37 -10.94 25.20 -4.62
N LYS A 38 -11.77 25.54 -5.61
CA LYS A 38 -13.20 25.22 -5.63
C LYS A 38 -13.48 24.47 -6.92
N TYR A 39 -13.23 23.15 -6.95
CA TYR A 39 -14.05 22.18 -7.69
C TYR A 39 -13.53 20.74 -7.45
N ARG A 40 -14.39 19.92 -6.82
CA ARG A 40 -14.46 18.44 -6.87
C ARG A 40 -13.34 17.59 -6.24
N ARG A 41 -13.62 16.48 -5.56
CA ARG A 41 -14.85 15.86 -5.01
C ARG A 41 -14.40 14.70 -4.11
N ASP A 42 -15.24 14.40 -3.11
CA ASP A 42 -15.08 13.35 -2.11
C ASP A 42 -14.77 11.94 -2.68
N VAL A 43 -13.78 11.27 -2.09
CA VAL A 43 -13.66 9.81 -2.12
C VAL A 43 -14.14 9.30 -0.77
N ARG A 44 -15.41 8.88 -0.70
CA ARG A 44 -15.95 8.11 0.41
C ARG A 44 -15.61 6.64 0.18
N THR A 45 -14.74 6.11 1.04
CA THR A 45 -14.59 4.66 1.25
C THR A 45 -15.83 4.12 1.95
N PHE A 46 -16.52 3.17 1.33
CA PHE A 46 -17.53 2.36 2.02
C PHE A 46 -17.14 0.88 2.04
N ALA A 47 -17.40 0.31 3.21
CA ALA A 47 -17.12 -1.05 3.63
C ALA A 47 -17.87 -2.10 2.81
N ALA A 48 -17.27 -3.29 2.75
CA ALA A 48 -17.86 -4.49 2.17
C ALA A 48 -19.09 -4.92 2.98
N SER A 49 -20.21 -5.09 2.30
CA SER A 49 -21.43 -5.69 2.82
C SER A 49 -21.23 -7.18 3.10
N SER A 50 -21.62 -7.62 4.29
CA SER A 50 -21.72 -9.03 4.65
C SER A 50 -22.97 -9.65 4.03
N ILE A 51 -22.79 -10.85 3.48
CA ILE A 51 -23.85 -11.73 3.00
C ILE A 51 -24.41 -12.45 4.24
N LYS A 52 -25.71 -12.28 4.52
CA LYS A 52 -26.45 -13.12 5.49
C LYS A 52 -27.20 -14.21 4.73
N CYS A 53 -26.93 -15.45 5.08
CA CYS A 53 -27.73 -16.62 4.70
C CYS A 53 -29.02 -16.64 5.54
N ASN A 54 -30.15 -16.94 4.87
CA ASN A 54 -31.40 -17.32 5.52
C ASN A 54 -31.38 -18.83 5.78
N GLU A 55 -31.70 -19.23 7.00
CA GLU A 55 -32.24 -20.56 7.31
C GLU A 55 -33.52 -20.35 8.14
N ASN A 56 -34.54 -21.13 7.77
CA ASN A 56 -35.88 -21.16 8.35
C ASN A 56 -35.92 -22.00 9.64
N GLU A 57 -36.85 -21.64 10.53
CA GLU A 57 -37.56 -22.42 11.58
C GLU A 57 -37.89 -21.42 12.71
N GLY A 58 -39.04 -21.31 13.35
CA GLY A 58 -40.32 -22.00 13.39
C GLY A 58 -41.07 -21.44 14.62
N ASP A 59 -42.40 -21.35 14.53
CA ASP A 59 -43.39 -21.36 15.61
C ASP A 59 -43.66 -20.18 16.58
N ASN A 60 -44.94 -19.76 16.50
CA ASN A 60 -45.95 -19.47 17.54
C ASN A 60 -46.09 -18.10 18.24
N ALA A 61 -47.26 -17.50 17.97
CA ALA A 61 -48.22 -16.70 18.77
C ALA A 61 -47.77 -16.19 20.17
N ASP A 62 -48.05 -14.95 20.62
CA ASP A 62 -49.40 -14.41 20.87
C ASP A 62 -49.38 -12.93 21.37
N SER A 63 -50.52 -12.28 21.14
CA SER A 63 -51.17 -11.06 21.67
C SER A 63 -50.50 -9.95 22.56
N SER A 64 -50.45 -8.72 21.99
CA SER A 64 -51.11 -7.46 22.47
C SER A 64 -50.56 -6.67 23.70
N PRO A 65 -50.94 -5.38 23.94
CA PRO A 65 -50.00 -4.25 23.89
C PRO A 65 -49.90 -3.42 25.20
N SER A 66 -48.79 -2.71 25.42
CA SER A 66 -48.77 -1.58 26.36
C SER A 66 -47.73 -0.51 26.03
N SER A 67 -48.20 0.73 26.12
CA SER A 67 -47.49 2.01 26.14
C SER A 67 -46.25 2.00 27.04
N THR A 68 -45.19 2.77 26.70
CA THR A 68 -44.76 3.98 27.46
C THR A 68 -43.32 4.44 27.08
N ARG A 69 -43.23 5.70 26.64
CA ARG A 69 -42.11 6.68 26.72
C ARG A 69 -40.70 6.29 26.25
N LEU A 70 -40.29 6.92 25.15
CA LEU A 70 -38.89 7.07 24.76
C LEU A 70 -38.20 8.20 25.56
N THR A 71 -36.94 7.97 25.92
CA THR A 71 -36.10 8.86 26.71
C THR A 71 -35.56 10.05 25.89
N PRO A 72 -35.10 11.15 26.52
CA PRO A 72 -34.69 12.39 25.84
C PRO A 72 -33.50 12.24 24.87
N ARG A 73 -32.84 11.08 24.84
CA ARG A 73 -31.69 10.80 23.97
C ARG A 73 -32.06 10.38 22.55
N GLN A 74 -33.31 9.99 22.28
CA GLN A 74 -33.73 9.57 20.94
C GLN A 74 -34.33 10.71 20.09
N ALA A 75 -34.63 11.86 20.67
CA ALA A 75 -35.13 13.04 19.95
C ALA A 75 -34.04 13.90 19.29
N LEU A 76 -32.76 13.58 19.48
CA LEU A 76 -31.63 14.40 19.01
C LEU A 76 -31.04 13.96 17.65
N LEU A 77 -31.44 12.81 17.11
CA LEU A 77 -30.83 12.24 15.89
C LEU A 77 -31.59 12.53 14.59
N SER A 78 -32.67 13.31 14.62
CA SER A 78 -33.50 13.61 13.43
C SER A 78 -33.41 15.05 12.90
N ARG A 79 -32.50 15.89 13.40
CA ARG A 79 -32.31 17.26 12.87
C ARG A 79 -31.09 17.33 11.93
N LYS A 80 -31.34 17.43 10.63
CA LYS A 80 -30.33 17.81 9.61
C LYS A 80 -29.73 19.17 10.00
N ARG A 81 -28.51 19.19 10.56
CA ARG A 81 -27.78 20.44 10.84
C ARG A 81 -26.85 20.79 9.68
N ARG A 82 -26.85 22.07 9.32
CA ARG A 82 -25.88 22.68 8.40
C ARG A 82 -24.45 22.46 8.91
N PRO A 83 -23.45 22.20 8.05
CA PRO A 83 -22.08 22.07 8.48
C PRO A 83 -21.55 23.40 9.04
N LEU A 84 -20.91 23.34 10.21
CA LEU A 84 -20.33 24.50 10.89
C LEU A 84 -19.12 25.06 10.11
N SER A 85 -19.05 26.39 10.06
CA SER A 85 -17.93 27.14 9.55
C SER A 85 -16.64 26.84 10.35
N PRO A 86 -15.45 27.11 9.78
CA PRO A 86 -14.18 26.89 10.47
C PRO A 86 -14.07 27.65 11.81
N LEU A 87 -14.65 28.86 11.90
CA LEU A 87 -14.65 29.68 13.11
C LEU A 87 -15.57 29.09 14.19
N GLU A 88 -16.75 28.59 13.83
CA GLU A 88 -17.68 27.94 14.77
C GLU A 88 -17.09 26.64 15.34
N ARG A 89 -16.33 25.90 14.52
CA ARG A 89 -15.60 24.70 14.99
C ARG A 89 -14.51 25.02 16.00
N ILE A 90 -13.76 26.11 15.78
CA ILE A 90 -12.71 26.54 16.71
C ILE A 90 -13.33 27.09 18.00
N SER A 91 -14.41 27.87 17.90
CA SER A 91 -15.17 28.35 19.06
C SER A 91 -15.64 27.20 19.93
N GLY A 92 -16.17 26.12 19.33
CA GLY A 92 -16.65 24.94 20.06
C GLY A 92 -15.59 24.15 20.85
N LEU A 93 -14.30 24.43 20.63
CA LEU A 93 -13.19 23.78 21.32
C LEU A 93 -12.64 24.60 22.51
N LEU A 94 -13.11 25.83 22.70
CA LEU A 94 -12.65 26.71 23.78
C LEU A 94 -13.53 26.57 25.04
N PRO A 95 -12.94 26.55 26.26
CA PRO A 95 -13.68 26.58 27.52
C PRO A 95 -14.57 27.82 27.62
N GLN A 96 -15.71 27.72 28.30
CA GLN A 96 -16.67 28.83 28.40
C GLN A 96 -16.05 30.09 29.04
N ASP A 97 -15.12 29.90 29.96
CA ASP A 97 -14.44 30.97 30.70
C ASP A 97 -13.42 31.76 29.84
N ALA A 98 -13.15 31.31 28.62
CA ALA A 98 -12.21 31.94 27.68
C ALA A 98 -12.90 32.74 26.56
N LEU A 99 -14.24 32.86 26.59
CA LEU A 99 -15.03 33.53 25.55
C LEU A 99 -15.45 34.94 26.01
N THR A 100 -15.38 35.91 25.11
CA THR A 100 -15.89 37.27 25.39
C THR A 100 -17.43 37.29 25.38
N PRO A 101 -18.07 38.22 26.12
CA PRO A 101 -19.53 38.28 26.23
C PRO A 101 -20.25 38.44 24.89
N GLU A 102 -19.64 39.07 23.88
CA GLU A 102 -20.23 39.18 22.54
C GLU A 102 -20.34 37.81 21.84
N VAL A 103 -19.38 36.91 22.07
CA VAL A 103 -19.36 35.56 21.48
C VAL A 103 -20.35 34.63 22.19
N MET A 104 -20.60 34.87 23.49
CA MET A 104 -21.63 34.15 24.25
C MET A 104 -23.04 34.47 23.73
N GLN A 105 -23.35 35.75 23.46
CA GLN A 105 -24.66 36.15 22.91
C GLN A 105 -24.94 35.55 21.53
N LEU A 106 -23.93 35.43 20.68
CA LEU A 106 -24.07 34.80 19.35
C LEU A 106 -24.34 33.30 19.40
N ARG A 107 -23.93 32.62 20.48
CA ARG A 107 -24.28 31.20 20.71
C ARG A 107 -25.74 31.04 21.12
N GLU A 108 -26.25 31.96 21.93
CA GLU A 108 -27.64 31.94 22.41
C GLU A 108 -28.61 32.28 21.27
N GLN A 109 -28.28 33.28 20.43
CA GLN A 109 -29.10 33.64 19.26
C GLN A 109 -29.27 32.49 18.26
N ASN A 110 -28.25 31.66 18.04
CA ASN A 110 -28.33 30.50 17.13
C ASN A 110 -29.20 29.34 17.64
N LEU A 111 -29.64 29.37 18.91
CA LEU A 111 -30.51 28.33 19.47
C LEU A 111 -32.00 28.70 19.38
N GLN A 112 -32.34 29.93 18.97
CA GLN A 112 -33.70 30.47 19.12
C GLN A 112 -34.53 30.65 17.83
N ASP A 113 -34.01 30.49 16.61
CA ASP A 113 -34.80 30.75 15.39
C ASP A 113 -35.77 29.60 15.03
N PRO A 114 -37.10 29.82 15.00
CA PRO A 114 -38.07 28.96 14.33
C PRO A 114 -38.29 29.40 12.87
N ALA A 115 -38.75 28.46 12.05
CA ALA A 115 -39.08 28.65 10.65
C ALA A 115 -40.25 29.64 10.42
N ASP A 116 -40.15 30.46 9.38
CA ASP A 116 -41.30 30.97 8.63
C ASP A 116 -40.86 31.32 7.20
N ASP A 117 -41.46 30.65 6.22
CA ASP A 117 -41.82 31.23 4.93
C ASP A 117 -42.69 30.22 4.16
N THR A 118 -44.00 30.47 4.23
CA THR A 118 -45.04 29.84 3.43
C THR A 118 -45.65 30.91 2.53
N SER A 119 -45.54 30.75 1.21
CA SER A 119 -46.49 31.36 0.25
C SER A 119 -46.60 30.50 -1.02
N THR A 120 -47.71 29.76 -1.07
CA THR A 120 -48.65 29.55 -2.19
C THR A 120 -48.10 29.41 -3.62
N GLN A 121 -48.33 28.24 -4.23
CA GLN A 121 -49.28 28.11 -5.36
C GLN A 121 -49.59 26.64 -5.66
N ASN A 122 -50.89 26.36 -5.71
CA ASN A 122 -51.50 25.16 -6.25
C ASN A 122 -51.15 25.04 -7.74
N ASP A 123 -50.86 23.82 -8.20
CA ASP A 123 -51.53 23.28 -9.38
C ASP A 123 -51.50 21.76 -9.32
N SER A 124 -52.71 21.21 -9.34
CA SER A 124 -53.04 19.80 -9.39
C SER A 124 -53.38 19.45 -10.84
N GLU A 125 -52.57 18.64 -11.50
CA GLU A 125 -53.04 17.81 -12.62
C GLU A 125 -52.66 16.35 -12.37
N THR A 126 -53.72 15.60 -12.03
CA THR A 126 -53.77 14.15 -11.98
C THR A 126 -53.78 13.58 -13.40
N HIS A 127 -52.79 12.74 -13.72
CA HIS A 127 -52.98 11.69 -14.71
C HIS A 127 -52.56 10.34 -14.12
N HIS A 128 -53.59 9.54 -13.81
CA HIS A 128 -53.49 8.09 -13.72
C HIS A 128 -53.07 7.52 -15.07
N ALA A 129 -52.08 6.63 -15.06
CA ALA A 129 -51.95 5.61 -16.10
C ALA A 129 -51.48 4.30 -15.46
N SER A 130 -52.24 3.27 -15.78
CA SER A 130 -52.24 1.92 -15.26
C SER A 130 -51.02 1.10 -15.63
N GLU A 131 -50.82 0.05 -14.84
CA GLU A 131 -50.00 -1.13 -15.11
C GLU A 131 -50.05 -1.60 -16.57
N ALA A 132 -48.88 -1.83 -17.14
CA ALA A 132 -48.65 -2.83 -18.16
C ALA A 132 -47.31 -3.49 -17.86
N ALA A 133 -47.37 -4.79 -17.57
CA ALA A 133 -46.21 -5.65 -17.44
C ALA A 133 -45.41 -5.65 -18.76
N VAL A 134 -44.12 -5.36 -18.67
CA VAL A 134 -43.16 -5.56 -19.76
C VAL A 134 -42.02 -6.40 -19.19
N GLU A 135 -41.98 -7.65 -19.66
CA GLU A 135 -40.87 -8.60 -19.53
C GLU A 135 -39.53 -7.95 -19.87
N PRO A 136 -38.42 -8.28 -19.18
CA PRO A 136 -37.12 -7.73 -19.51
C PRO A 136 -36.57 -8.46 -20.74
N ASP A 137 -36.71 -7.82 -21.90
CA ASP A 137 -36.17 -8.34 -23.15
C ASP A 137 -34.64 -8.22 -23.19
N THR A 138 -34.08 -9.27 -23.78
CA THR A 138 -32.69 -9.66 -23.96
C THR A 138 -31.71 -8.55 -24.37
N SER A 139 -30.73 -8.26 -23.49
CA SER A 139 -29.54 -7.44 -23.81
C SER A 139 -28.21 -8.13 -23.49
N GLU A 140 -28.20 -9.46 -23.35
CA GLU A 140 -26.96 -10.24 -23.22
C GLU A 140 -26.33 -10.63 -24.56
N THR A 141 -27.12 -10.67 -25.65
CA THR A 141 -26.69 -11.23 -26.94
C THR A 141 -25.69 -10.32 -27.67
N VAL A 142 -25.82 -8.99 -27.54
CA VAL A 142 -24.93 -8.02 -28.22
C VAL A 142 -23.56 -7.90 -27.52
N LEU A 143 -23.54 -8.01 -26.18
CA LEU A 143 -22.32 -7.89 -25.38
C LEU A 143 -21.40 -9.11 -25.55
N ASN A 144 -21.97 -10.32 -25.66
CA ASN A 144 -21.18 -11.52 -25.93
C ASN A 144 -20.51 -11.48 -27.31
N GLY A 145 -21.14 -10.85 -28.31
CA GLY A 145 -20.58 -10.74 -29.67
C GLY A 145 -19.21 -10.06 -29.73
N ALA A 146 -19.07 -8.90 -29.06
CA ALA A 146 -17.81 -8.13 -29.05
C ALA A 146 -16.67 -8.87 -28.34
N TYR A 147 -16.96 -9.57 -27.24
CA TYR A 147 -15.96 -10.37 -26.52
C TYR A 147 -15.58 -11.64 -27.28
N HIS A 148 -16.52 -12.27 -28.00
CA HIS A 148 -16.23 -13.46 -28.80
C HIS A 148 -15.31 -13.18 -29.99
N GLU A 149 -15.40 -11.98 -30.57
CA GLU A 149 -14.58 -11.58 -31.71
C GLU A 149 -13.12 -11.33 -31.29
N GLU A 150 -12.86 -10.63 -30.17
CA GLU A 150 -11.51 -10.47 -29.61
C GLU A 150 -10.91 -11.82 -29.13
N LYS A 151 -11.74 -12.77 -28.67
CA LYS A 151 -11.28 -14.10 -28.24
C LYS A 151 -10.77 -14.97 -29.40
N ARG A 152 -11.18 -14.71 -30.64
CA ARG A 152 -10.65 -15.39 -31.84
C ARG A 152 -9.28 -14.87 -32.28
N LEU A 153 -8.86 -13.70 -31.81
CA LEU A 153 -7.58 -13.05 -32.15
C LEU A 153 -6.45 -13.36 -31.16
N ILE A 154 -6.64 -14.31 -30.23
CA ILE A 154 -5.64 -14.66 -29.22
C ILE A 154 -4.45 -15.34 -29.91
N SER A 155 -3.33 -14.62 -30.01
CA SER A 155 -2.06 -15.17 -30.46
C SER A 155 -1.55 -16.23 -29.47
N PRO A 156 -1.06 -17.38 -29.95
CA PRO A 156 -0.54 -18.42 -29.08
C PRO A 156 0.71 -17.94 -28.31
N PRO A 157 1.07 -18.62 -27.20
CA PRO A 157 2.32 -18.39 -26.49
C PRO A 157 3.50 -18.39 -27.47
N THR A 158 4.34 -17.37 -27.40
CA THR A 158 5.44 -17.19 -28.36
C THR A 158 6.76 -17.71 -27.82
N LEU A 159 6.89 -17.82 -26.50
CA LEU A 159 8.11 -18.27 -25.82
C LEU A 159 7.87 -19.54 -24.97
N PRO A 160 8.89 -20.40 -24.80
CA PRO A 160 8.81 -21.53 -23.90
C PRO A 160 8.47 -21.11 -22.45
N GLY A 161 7.52 -21.82 -21.83
CA GLY A 161 7.08 -21.55 -20.46
C GLY A 161 5.99 -20.48 -20.31
N GLU A 162 5.57 -19.85 -21.41
CA GLU A 162 4.41 -18.97 -21.40
C GLU A 162 3.11 -19.78 -21.31
N THR A 163 2.34 -19.51 -20.25
CA THR A 163 1.04 -20.12 -20.01
C THR A 163 -0.06 -19.08 -20.12
N LEU A 164 -1.18 -19.45 -20.74
CA LEU A 164 -2.39 -18.63 -20.77
C LEU A 164 -3.00 -18.53 -19.36
N LEU A 165 -3.79 -17.49 -19.13
CA LEU A 165 -4.46 -17.27 -17.86
C LEU A 165 -5.53 -18.35 -17.63
N VAL A 166 -5.42 -19.08 -16.52
CA VAL A 166 -6.38 -20.12 -16.14
C VAL A 166 -7.18 -19.77 -14.90
N PHE A 167 -8.38 -20.33 -14.80
CA PHE A 167 -9.22 -20.18 -13.61
C PHE A 167 -8.49 -20.69 -12.37
N GLY A 168 -8.63 -19.98 -11.26
CA GLY A 168 -7.94 -20.24 -10.00
C GLY A 168 -6.75 -19.31 -9.75
N GLU A 169 -6.14 -18.75 -10.80
CA GLU A 169 -5.02 -17.82 -10.66
C GLU A 169 -5.41 -16.51 -9.95
N LEU A 170 -4.46 -15.96 -9.19
CA LEU A 170 -4.52 -14.61 -8.64
C LEU A 170 -3.90 -13.62 -9.63
N LEU A 171 -4.73 -12.66 -10.06
CA LEU A 171 -4.39 -11.65 -11.05
C LEU A 171 -4.52 -10.25 -10.47
N VAL A 172 -3.79 -9.32 -11.06
CA VAL A 172 -3.90 -7.88 -10.80
C VAL A 172 -4.47 -7.22 -12.05
N ALA A 173 -5.56 -6.49 -11.85
CA ALA A 173 -6.11 -5.56 -12.82
C ALA A 173 -5.63 -4.16 -12.48
N GLU A 174 -5.10 -3.46 -13.49
CA GLU A 174 -4.58 -2.10 -13.35
C GLU A 174 -5.16 -1.19 -14.43
N TYR A 175 -5.56 0.01 -14.02
CA TYR A 175 -5.94 1.08 -14.92
C TYR A 175 -5.11 2.32 -14.62
N CYS A 176 -4.45 2.81 -15.66
CA CYS A 176 -3.63 4.00 -15.63
C CYS A 176 -4.28 5.11 -16.45
N ASN A 177 -4.49 6.27 -15.82
CA ASN A 177 -4.93 7.48 -16.50
C ASN A 177 -3.79 8.50 -16.45
N ASN A 178 -3.41 9.07 -17.60
CA ASN A 178 -2.30 10.02 -17.68
C ASN A 178 -1.03 9.57 -16.94
N ARG A 179 -0.71 8.26 -17.03
CA ARG A 179 0.44 7.60 -16.38
C ARG A 179 0.39 7.57 -14.85
N GLN A 180 -0.75 7.88 -14.26
CA GLN A 180 -1.02 7.64 -12.85
C GLN A 180 -1.92 6.42 -12.72
N VAL A 181 -1.55 5.52 -11.82
CA VAL A 181 -2.37 4.36 -11.47
C VAL A 181 -3.60 4.87 -10.71
N GLU A 182 -4.77 4.82 -11.33
CA GLU A 182 -6.02 5.21 -10.66
C GLU A 182 -6.71 4.04 -10.00
N TYR A 183 -6.51 2.84 -10.54
CA TYR A 183 -7.15 1.63 -10.04
C TYR A 183 -6.17 0.47 -10.14
N ARG A 184 -5.98 -0.23 -9.02
CA ARG A 184 -5.25 -1.49 -8.96
C ARG A 184 -6.03 -2.43 -8.04
N LYS A 185 -6.35 -3.63 -8.52
CA LYS A 185 -7.13 -4.61 -7.76
C LYS A 185 -6.58 -6.01 -7.96
N LEU A 186 -6.32 -6.69 -6.85
CA LEU A 186 -6.06 -8.12 -6.81
C LEU A 186 -7.40 -8.89 -6.83
N PHE A 187 -7.50 -9.91 -7.65
CA PHE A 187 -8.67 -10.79 -7.69
C PHE A 187 -8.28 -12.22 -8.08
N LYS A 188 -9.11 -13.19 -7.70
CA LYS A 188 -8.99 -14.57 -8.14
C LYS A 188 -9.82 -14.77 -9.41
N LEU A 189 -9.23 -15.33 -10.46
CA LEU A 189 -9.94 -15.65 -11.69
C LEU A 189 -10.88 -16.84 -11.44
N GLN A 190 -12.16 -16.67 -11.71
CA GLN A 190 -13.23 -17.63 -11.35
C GLN A 190 -14.28 -17.68 -12.46
N ARG A 191 -14.76 -18.89 -12.80
CA ARG A 191 -15.82 -19.08 -13.80
C ARG A 191 -17.10 -18.36 -13.39
N GLY A 192 -17.78 -17.72 -14.35
CA GLY A 192 -19.05 -17.00 -14.14
C GLY A 192 -18.94 -15.70 -13.32
N ALA A 193 -17.77 -15.39 -12.76
CA ALA A 193 -17.57 -14.17 -11.98
C ALA A 193 -17.22 -12.96 -12.87
N ARG A 194 -17.32 -11.76 -12.30
CA ARG A 194 -17.08 -10.49 -13.01
C ARG A 194 -16.10 -9.62 -12.23
N LEU A 195 -15.09 -9.10 -12.91
CA LEU A 195 -14.19 -8.08 -12.39
C LEU A 195 -14.90 -6.73 -12.46
N HIS A 196 -15.29 -6.21 -11.29
CA HIS A 196 -15.93 -4.90 -11.19
C HIS A 196 -14.91 -3.78 -10.93
N GLY A 197 -15.09 -2.66 -11.62
CA GLY A 197 -14.43 -1.38 -11.36
C GLY A 197 -15.41 -0.21 -11.56
N ASN A 198 -14.97 1.00 -11.19
CA ASN A 198 -15.80 2.21 -11.31
C ASN A 198 -16.12 2.59 -12.77
N ARG A 199 -15.41 2.01 -13.74
CA ARG A 199 -15.51 2.30 -15.19
C ARG A 199 -15.98 1.08 -15.98
N GLY A 200 -16.82 0.27 -15.34
CA GLY A 200 -17.43 -0.92 -15.91
C GLY A 200 -16.89 -2.23 -15.34
N PHE A 201 -17.20 -3.33 -16.02
CA PHE A 201 -16.80 -4.67 -15.62
C PHE A 201 -16.23 -5.47 -16.79
N ILE A 202 -15.46 -6.51 -16.46
CA ILE A 202 -14.93 -7.52 -17.39
C ILE A 202 -15.35 -8.91 -16.88
N PRO A 203 -16.08 -9.72 -17.67
CA PRO A 203 -16.37 -11.11 -17.30
C PRO A 203 -15.08 -11.93 -17.15
N HIS A 204 -14.96 -12.74 -16.11
CA HIS A 204 -13.77 -13.57 -15.93
C HIS A 204 -13.61 -14.62 -17.03
N ASP A 205 -14.71 -15.14 -17.56
CA ASP A 205 -14.69 -16.09 -18.69
C ASP A 205 -14.12 -15.46 -19.97
N TYR A 206 -14.15 -14.12 -20.07
CA TYR A 206 -13.48 -13.39 -21.12
C TYR A 206 -11.98 -13.25 -20.85
N ILE A 207 -11.56 -13.08 -19.59
CA ILE A 207 -10.14 -12.98 -19.21
C ILE A 207 -9.41 -14.33 -19.39
N ALA A 208 -10.08 -15.44 -19.07
CA ALA A 208 -9.51 -16.77 -19.17
C ALA A 208 -9.14 -17.14 -20.61
N GLY A 209 -7.92 -17.65 -20.79
CA GLY A 209 -7.36 -18.00 -22.09
C GLY A 209 -6.54 -16.90 -22.77
N HIS A 210 -6.53 -15.67 -22.24
CA HIS A 210 -5.61 -14.63 -22.74
C HIS A 210 -4.19 -14.80 -22.15
N PRO A 211 -3.15 -14.25 -22.80
CA PRO A 211 -1.82 -14.14 -22.20
C PRO A 211 -1.82 -13.15 -21.02
N ALA A 212 -0.93 -13.38 -20.05
CA ALA A 212 -0.68 -12.40 -18.99
C ALA A 212 -0.02 -11.14 -19.56
N GLY A 213 -0.39 -9.96 -19.06
CA GLY A 213 0.12 -8.67 -19.56
C GLY A 213 -0.66 -8.13 -20.76
N CYS A 214 -1.91 -8.55 -20.94
CA CYS A 214 -2.78 -8.00 -21.99
C CYS A 214 -3.61 -6.81 -21.48
N PHE A 215 -4.07 -5.97 -22.41
CA PHE A 215 -5.12 -5.00 -22.15
C PHE A 215 -6.46 -5.57 -22.60
N LEU A 216 -7.43 -5.63 -21.69
CA LEU A 216 -8.80 -6.05 -21.98
C LEU A 216 -9.75 -4.90 -21.70
N LYS A 217 -10.72 -4.69 -22.59
CA LYS A 217 -11.69 -3.60 -22.45
C LYS A 217 -12.81 -3.99 -21.50
N THR A 218 -13.27 -3.03 -20.69
CA THR A 218 -14.55 -3.15 -19.98
C THR A 218 -15.72 -3.07 -20.96
N HIS A 219 -16.94 -3.38 -20.50
CA HIS A 219 -18.15 -3.16 -21.29
C HIS A 219 -18.35 -1.70 -21.73
N MET A 220 -17.66 -0.75 -21.10
CA MET A 220 -17.67 0.67 -21.47
C MET A 220 -16.50 1.07 -22.39
N GLY A 221 -15.74 0.09 -22.92
CA GLY A 221 -14.60 0.32 -23.79
C GLY A 221 -13.31 0.78 -23.10
N VAL A 222 -13.26 0.79 -21.77
CA VAL A 222 -12.07 1.26 -21.01
C VAL A 222 -11.02 0.13 -20.96
N PRO A 223 -9.78 0.35 -21.42
CA PRO A 223 -8.75 -0.68 -21.40
C PRO A 223 -8.19 -0.87 -19.98
N ILE A 224 -8.18 -2.12 -19.49
CA ILE A 224 -7.62 -2.53 -18.21
C ILE A 224 -6.45 -3.47 -18.47
N PHE A 225 -5.30 -3.20 -17.87
CA PHE A 225 -4.13 -4.06 -17.93
C PHE A 225 -4.29 -5.23 -16.96
N ILE A 226 -4.24 -6.46 -17.46
CA ILE A 226 -4.37 -7.69 -16.66
C ILE A 226 -3.04 -8.42 -16.64
N ARG A 227 -2.52 -8.69 -15.43
CA ARG A 227 -1.28 -9.45 -15.25
C ARG A 227 -1.35 -10.37 -14.05
N ARG A 228 -0.42 -11.32 -13.97
CA ARG A 228 -0.21 -12.14 -12.77
C ARG A 228 0.27 -11.27 -11.61
N ALA A 229 -0.23 -11.55 -10.42
CA ALA A 229 0.21 -10.84 -9.21
C ALA A 229 1.66 -11.20 -8.89
N SER A 230 2.54 -10.22 -8.71
CA SER A 230 3.83 -10.46 -8.06
C SER A 230 3.60 -10.75 -6.57
N LEU A 231 4.64 -11.25 -5.87
CA LEU A 231 4.51 -11.42 -4.41
C LEU A 231 4.38 -10.07 -3.70
N GLU A 232 5.03 -9.03 -4.22
CA GLU A 232 4.87 -7.65 -3.74
C GLU A 232 3.41 -7.19 -3.84
N ASP A 233 2.78 -7.38 -5.01
CA ASP A 233 1.36 -7.06 -5.18
C ASP A 233 0.49 -7.88 -4.23
N TYR A 234 0.75 -9.19 -4.13
CA TYR A 234 -0.05 -10.08 -3.31
C TYR A 234 -0.03 -9.66 -1.85
N VAL A 235 1.14 -9.39 -1.28
CA VAL A 235 1.28 -8.96 0.11
C VAL A 235 0.57 -7.62 0.37
N LEU A 236 0.60 -6.69 -0.59
CA LEU A 236 -0.06 -5.38 -0.46
C LEU A 236 -1.59 -5.45 -0.53
N PHE A 237 -2.14 -6.39 -1.32
CA PHE A 237 -3.57 -6.47 -1.62
C PHE A 237 -4.30 -7.68 -1.02
N MET A 238 -3.59 -8.65 -0.44
CA MET A 238 -4.21 -9.79 0.24
C MET A 238 -5.08 -9.34 1.41
N LYS A 239 -5.98 -10.22 1.86
CA LYS A 239 -6.78 -9.95 3.05
C LYS A 239 -5.87 -9.90 4.28
N ARG A 240 -6.01 -8.85 5.09
CA ARG A 240 -5.16 -8.58 6.26
C ARG A 240 -5.97 -8.56 7.54
N GLY A 241 -5.39 -9.06 8.62
CA GLY A 241 -5.86 -8.82 9.98
C GLY A 241 -5.12 -7.62 10.58
N PRO A 242 -3.82 -7.79 10.92
CA PRO A 242 -2.97 -6.70 11.39
C PRO A 242 -2.31 -5.91 10.24
N ALA A 243 -1.59 -4.85 10.61
CA ALA A 243 -0.62 -4.21 9.73
C ALA A 243 0.43 -5.24 9.25
N ILE A 244 0.95 -5.03 8.04
CA ILE A 244 1.92 -5.94 7.42
C ILE A 244 3.33 -5.33 7.48
N THR A 245 4.33 -6.20 7.48
CA THR A 245 5.69 -5.86 7.07
C THR A 245 5.67 -5.52 5.57
N TYR A 246 5.92 -4.25 5.23
CA TYR A 246 5.88 -3.81 3.83
C TYR A 246 7.06 -4.41 3.04
N PRO A 247 6.92 -4.61 1.71
CA PRO A 247 7.97 -5.22 0.89
C PRO A 247 9.35 -4.56 0.99
N LYS A 248 9.41 -3.22 1.13
CA LYS A 248 10.67 -2.48 1.35
C LYS A 248 11.38 -2.87 2.65
N ASP A 249 10.61 -3.19 3.69
CA ASP A 249 11.12 -3.54 5.00
C ASP A 249 11.46 -5.03 5.04
N ALA A 250 10.58 -5.88 4.49
CA ALA A 250 10.81 -7.32 4.36
C ALA A 250 12.09 -7.63 3.57
N SER A 251 12.30 -6.95 2.43
CA SER A 251 13.53 -7.10 1.63
C SER A 251 14.79 -6.67 2.40
N THR A 252 14.70 -5.58 3.18
CA THR A 252 15.81 -5.13 4.03
C THR A 252 16.09 -6.11 5.16
N MET A 253 15.04 -6.65 5.81
CA MET A 253 15.19 -7.67 6.85
C MET A 253 15.81 -8.96 6.30
N LEU A 254 15.37 -9.44 5.13
CA LEU A 254 15.98 -10.58 4.45
C LEU A 254 17.48 -10.36 4.21
N MET A 255 17.84 -9.18 3.69
CA MET A 255 19.25 -8.81 3.49
C MET A 255 20.03 -8.71 4.80
N MET A 256 19.42 -8.21 5.88
CA MET A 256 20.07 -8.19 7.19
C MET A 256 20.35 -9.60 7.72
N MET A 257 19.39 -10.50 7.54
CA MET A 257 19.43 -11.87 8.02
C MET A 257 20.33 -12.78 7.20
N ASP A 258 20.64 -12.40 5.95
CA ASP A 258 21.43 -13.21 5.00
C ASP A 258 20.80 -14.59 4.75
N VAL A 259 19.47 -14.61 4.56
CA VAL A 259 18.70 -15.84 4.35
C VAL A 259 18.92 -16.37 2.94
N THR A 260 19.26 -17.66 2.85
CA THR A 260 19.56 -18.38 1.62
C THR A 260 18.83 -19.74 1.54
N GLU A 261 18.87 -20.37 0.36
CA GLU A 261 18.28 -21.69 0.13
C GLU A 261 18.83 -22.72 1.12
N GLY A 262 17.94 -23.46 1.79
CA GLY A 262 18.33 -24.47 2.78
C GLY A 262 18.27 -23.98 4.23
N ASP A 263 18.15 -22.66 4.46
CA ASP A 263 18.11 -22.14 5.83
C ASP A 263 16.83 -22.52 6.58
N CYS A 264 17.01 -22.77 7.87
CA CYS A 264 15.91 -22.86 8.85
C CYS A 264 15.74 -21.51 9.54
N VAL A 265 14.59 -20.86 9.35
CA VAL A 265 14.30 -19.52 9.88
C VAL A 265 13.11 -19.56 10.84
N LEU A 266 13.23 -18.85 11.96
CA LEU A 266 12.13 -18.59 12.87
C LEU A 266 11.46 -17.26 12.52
N ASP A 267 10.15 -17.27 12.39
CA ASP A 267 9.31 -16.10 12.17
C ASP A 267 8.31 -16.00 13.33
N SER A 268 8.14 -14.83 13.93
CA SER A 268 7.14 -14.64 14.97
C SER A 268 6.43 -13.30 14.85
N GLY A 269 5.11 -13.36 15.00
CA GLY A 269 4.21 -12.33 14.50
C GLY A 269 3.79 -12.64 13.06
N SER A 270 3.34 -13.88 12.77
CA SER A 270 2.91 -14.28 11.42
C SER A 270 1.95 -13.26 10.82
N GLY A 271 1.05 -12.69 11.63
CA GLY A 271 0.14 -11.62 11.25
C GLY A 271 -0.76 -12.03 10.09
N SER A 272 -0.51 -11.46 8.90
CA SER A 272 -1.22 -11.84 7.67
C SER A 272 -0.43 -12.77 6.74
N GLY A 273 0.76 -13.24 7.16
CA GLY A 273 1.66 -14.10 6.40
C GLY A 273 2.58 -13.37 5.42
N ALA A 274 2.70 -12.05 5.53
CA ALA A 274 3.48 -11.22 4.60
C ALA A 274 4.97 -11.57 4.63
N MET A 275 5.61 -11.45 5.80
CA MET A 275 7.02 -11.80 5.99
C MET A 275 7.25 -13.30 5.78
N SER A 276 6.34 -14.15 6.24
CA SER A 276 6.42 -15.61 6.09
C SER A 276 6.49 -16.03 4.61
N LEU A 277 5.77 -15.37 3.69
CA LEU A 277 5.86 -15.63 2.25
C LEU A 277 7.20 -15.21 1.64
N PHE A 278 7.77 -14.10 2.10
CA PHE A 278 9.10 -13.66 1.67
C PHE A 278 10.19 -14.60 2.16
N LEU A 279 10.12 -15.04 3.42
CA LEU A 279 11.00 -16.05 3.99
C LEU A 279 10.87 -17.40 3.28
N SER A 280 9.65 -17.85 3.03
CA SER A 280 9.34 -19.07 2.27
C SER A 280 10.02 -19.07 0.89
N ARG A 281 10.03 -17.93 0.19
CA ARG A 281 10.75 -17.80 -1.07
C ARG A 281 12.27 -17.89 -0.88
N ALA A 282 12.80 -17.25 0.15
CA ALA A 282 14.25 -17.13 0.36
C ALA A 282 14.90 -18.45 0.76
N VAL A 283 14.25 -19.22 1.66
CA VAL A 283 14.76 -20.53 2.11
C VAL A 283 14.54 -21.64 1.09
N GLY A 284 13.59 -21.42 0.17
CA GLY A 284 13.21 -22.27 -0.94
C GLY A 284 12.95 -23.74 -0.60
N SER A 285 13.22 -24.65 -1.52
CA SER A 285 12.82 -26.05 -1.47
C SER A 285 13.48 -26.87 -0.35
N LYS A 286 14.72 -26.52 0.00
CA LYS A 286 15.54 -27.26 0.96
C LYS A 286 15.47 -26.71 2.38
N GLY A 287 15.00 -25.46 2.53
CA GLY A 287 14.91 -24.79 3.81
C GLY A 287 13.52 -24.88 4.44
N SER A 288 13.37 -24.26 5.61
CA SER A 288 12.09 -24.23 6.32
C SER A 288 11.89 -22.95 7.13
N VAL A 289 10.63 -22.57 7.30
CA VAL A 289 10.22 -21.44 8.13
C VAL A 289 9.29 -21.96 9.22
N LEU A 290 9.64 -21.75 10.47
CA LEU A 290 8.74 -21.97 11.60
C LEU A 290 8.11 -20.62 11.96
N SER A 291 6.80 -20.47 11.75
CA SER A 291 6.09 -19.20 11.97
C SER A 291 5.12 -19.31 13.14
N LEU A 292 5.31 -18.51 14.19
CA LEU A 292 4.46 -18.48 15.39
C LEU A 292 3.58 -17.23 15.41
N GLU A 293 2.31 -17.43 15.75
CA GLU A 293 1.34 -16.36 15.96
C GLU A 293 0.44 -16.67 17.16
N ILE A 294 0.37 -15.74 18.11
CA ILE A 294 -0.40 -15.92 19.35
C ILE A 294 -1.90 -15.81 19.09
N ARG A 295 -2.32 -14.95 18.15
CA ARG A 295 -3.73 -14.71 17.86
C ARG A 295 -4.28 -15.70 16.83
N GLU A 296 -5.30 -16.45 17.22
CA GLU A 296 -5.87 -17.51 16.38
C GLU A 296 -6.46 -16.98 15.05
N ASP A 297 -7.09 -15.80 15.07
CA ASP A 297 -7.67 -15.16 13.87
C ASP A 297 -6.58 -14.77 12.86
N HIS A 298 -5.47 -14.21 13.34
CA HIS A 298 -4.30 -13.88 12.53
C HIS A 298 -3.62 -15.15 11.99
N HIS A 299 -3.43 -16.16 12.84
CA HIS A 299 -2.86 -17.44 12.45
C HIS A 299 -3.66 -18.09 11.30
N LYS A 300 -4.99 -18.17 11.43
CA LYS A 300 -5.87 -18.69 10.37
C LYS A 300 -5.76 -17.87 9.09
N GLN A 301 -5.68 -16.55 9.20
CA GLN A 301 -5.55 -15.65 8.04
C GLN A 301 -4.19 -15.82 7.32
N ALA A 302 -3.09 -15.95 8.07
CA ALA A 302 -1.75 -16.20 7.51
C ALA A 302 -1.69 -17.54 6.76
N VAL A 303 -2.22 -18.62 7.37
CA VAL A 303 -2.32 -19.95 6.74
C VAL A 303 -3.16 -19.89 5.46
N LEU A 304 -4.29 -19.19 5.49
CA LEU A 304 -5.15 -19.03 4.32
C LEU A 304 -4.45 -18.27 3.19
N ASN A 305 -3.80 -17.15 3.50
CA ASN A 305 -3.07 -16.36 2.50
C ASN A 305 -1.92 -17.17 1.87
N TYR A 306 -1.17 -17.89 2.70
CA TYR A 306 -0.11 -18.78 2.23
C TYR A 306 -0.66 -19.84 1.26
N ARG A 307 -1.73 -20.55 1.64
CA ARG A 307 -2.38 -21.55 0.78
C ARG A 307 -2.90 -20.95 -0.53
N LEU A 308 -3.51 -19.77 -0.50
CA LEU A 308 -4.02 -19.08 -1.69
C LEU A 308 -2.88 -18.70 -2.66
N TRP A 309 -1.76 -18.20 -2.12
CA TRP A 309 -0.58 -17.91 -2.92
C TRP A 309 -0.03 -19.18 -3.58
N ARG A 310 0.15 -20.25 -2.80
CA ARG A 310 0.64 -21.55 -3.31
C ARG A 310 -0.25 -22.12 -4.41
N ALA A 311 -1.56 -22.15 -4.18
CA ALA A 311 -2.55 -22.64 -5.15
C ALA A 311 -2.56 -21.81 -6.43
N SER A 312 -2.37 -20.49 -6.34
CA SER A 312 -2.23 -19.68 -7.55
C SER A 312 -0.88 -19.87 -8.23
N TRP A 313 0.20 -20.16 -7.50
CA TRP A 313 1.54 -20.29 -8.05
C TRP A 313 1.68 -21.55 -8.91
N SER A 314 1.16 -22.68 -8.42
CA SER A 314 1.20 -23.97 -9.13
C SER A 314 0.57 -23.89 -10.52
N LEU A 315 -0.50 -23.10 -10.67
CA LEU A 315 -1.19 -22.89 -11.95
C LEU A 315 -0.36 -22.10 -12.98
N ARG A 316 0.60 -21.27 -12.54
CA ARG A 316 1.31 -20.33 -13.45
C ARG A 316 2.45 -20.98 -14.21
N ARG A 317 3.21 -21.85 -13.54
CA ARG A 317 4.51 -22.34 -14.03
C ARG A 317 4.59 -23.87 -14.12
N GLY A 318 3.57 -24.59 -13.69
CA GLY A 318 3.62 -26.06 -13.57
C GLY A 318 4.51 -26.56 -12.42
N GLU A 319 5.18 -25.66 -11.71
CA GLU A 319 5.95 -25.95 -10.51
C GLU A 319 5.20 -25.46 -9.27
N GLU A 320 5.10 -26.31 -8.26
CA GLU A 320 4.48 -25.95 -7.00
C GLU A 320 5.38 -25.00 -6.19
N TRP A 321 4.74 -24.07 -5.49
CA TRP A 321 5.43 -23.32 -4.45
C TRP A 321 5.77 -24.26 -3.30
N HIS A 322 7.00 -24.19 -2.80
CA HIS A 322 7.52 -25.05 -1.74
C HIS A 322 6.61 -25.03 -0.50
N ASP A 323 6.26 -26.20 0.05
CA ASP A 323 5.51 -26.27 1.30
C ASP A 323 6.41 -26.19 2.53
N ASN A 324 7.11 -25.07 2.68
CA ASN A 324 8.21 -24.94 3.62
C ASN A 324 7.88 -24.07 4.85
N VAL A 325 6.63 -23.67 5.05
CA VAL A 325 6.22 -22.87 6.23
C VAL A 325 5.34 -23.68 7.17
N GLN A 326 5.81 -23.87 8.41
CA GLN A 326 5.06 -24.47 9.51
C GLN A 326 4.47 -23.37 10.38
N PHE A 327 3.17 -23.12 10.25
CA PHE A 327 2.46 -22.17 11.10
C PHE A 327 2.02 -22.84 12.40
N HIS A 328 2.30 -22.20 13.55
CA HIS A 328 1.83 -22.62 14.86
C HIS A 328 1.08 -21.48 15.56
N ASN A 329 -0.10 -21.80 16.12
CA ASN A 329 -0.79 -20.87 17.01
C ASN A 329 -0.21 -21.04 18.42
N SER A 330 0.72 -20.15 18.79
CA SER A 330 1.51 -20.27 20.01
C SER A 330 2.11 -18.92 20.38
N ASP A 331 2.25 -18.67 21.68
CA ASP A 331 3.04 -17.56 22.20
C ASP A 331 4.53 -17.92 22.19
N LEU A 332 5.33 -17.18 21.42
CA LEU A 332 6.77 -17.38 21.32
C LEU A 332 7.47 -17.28 22.68
N CYS A 333 6.97 -16.46 23.61
CA CYS A 333 7.58 -16.32 24.94
C CYS A 333 7.59 -17.65 25.70
N ASN A 334 6.58 -18.50 25.44
CA ASN A 334 6.36 -19.78 26.13
C ASN A 334 6.64 -21.00 25.24
N ALA A 335 7.29 -20.81 24.09
CA ALA A 335 7.44 -21.85 23.06
C ALA A 335 8.71 -22.71 23.20
N SER A 336 9.41 -22.70 24.34
CA SER A 336 10.69 -23.41 24.52
C SER A 336 10.61 -24.91 24.17
N SER A 337 9.50 -25.57 24.48
CA SER A 337 9.26 -26.98 24.12
C SER A 337 9.10 -27.19 22.61
N LEU A 338 8.46 -26.24 21.91
CA LEU A 338 8.31 -26.27 20.46
C LEU A 338 9.62 -26.02 19.72
N LEU A 339 10.49 -25.18 20.30
CA LEU A 339 11.81 -24.87 19.76
C LEU A 339 12.87 -25.94 20.12
N ALA A 340 12.58 -26.80 21.11
CA ALA A 340 13.51 -27.83 21.57
C ALA A 340 14.04 -28.70 20.42
N GLY A 341 15.37 -28.88 20.38
CA GLY A 341 16.06 -29.64 19.33
C GLY A 341 16.16 -28.94 17.97
N ARG A 342 15.65 -27.70 17.83
CA ARG A 342 15.76 -26.91 16.60
C ARG A 342 16.87 -25.87 16.72
N GLY A 343 17.56 -25.64 15.61
CA GLY A 343 18.54 -24.59 15.41
C GLY A 343 18.13 -23.70 14.23
N PHE A 344 18.26 -22.38 14.39
CA PHE A 344 17.86 -21.40 13.39
C PHE A 344 19.06 -20.62 12.84
N HIS A 345 19.09 -20.47 11.53
CA HIS A 345 20.10 -19.70 10.78
C HIS A 345 19.79 -18.19 10.81
N ALA A 346 18.51 -17.84 10.97
CA ALA A 346 18.06 -16.49 11.22
C ALA A 346 16.73 -16.48 12.00
N VAL A 347 16.42 -15.34 12.60
CA VAL A 347 15.14 -15.08 13.27
C VAL A 347 14.58 -13.73 12.77
N ALA A 348 13.30 -13.69 12.43
CA ALA A 348 12.53 -12.48 12.19
C ALA A 348 11.47 -12.31 13.29
N LEU A 349 11.45 -11.15 13.97
CA LEU A 349 10.45 -10.81 14.99
C LEU A 349 9.67 -9.56 14.60
N ASP A 350 8.35 -9.67 14.49
CA ASP A 350 7.40 -8.56 14.28
C ASP A 350 6.30 -8.63 15.35
N MET A 351 6.68 -8.25 16.58
CA MET A 351 5.81 -8.34 17.76
C MET A 351 6.01 -7.14 18.69
N SER A 352 5.03 -6.86 19.55
CA SER A 352 5.05 -5.64 20.40
C SER A 352 6.19 -5.60 21.42
N HIS A 353 6.52 -6.74 22.03
CA HIS A 353 7.49 -6.84 23.13
C HIS A 353 8.56 -7.91 22.82
N PRO A 354 9.43 -7.69 21.81
CA PRO A 354 10.37 -8.71 21.37
C PRO A 354 11.42 -9.05 22.44
N HIS A 355 11.76 -8.11 23.32
CA HIS A 355 12.74 -8.32 24.40
C HIS A 355 12.37 -9.48 25.35
N LEU A 356 11.08 -9.75 25.53
CA LEU A 356 10.59 -10.86 26.37
C LEU A 356 10.81 -12.23 25.70
N ALA A 357 10.76 -12.27 24.37
CA ALA A 357 10.93 -13.50 23.60
C ALA A 357 12.40 -13.88 23.38
N LEU A 358 13.34 -12.95 23.56
CA LEU A 358 14.76 -13.20 23.27
C LEU A 358 15.36 -14.28 24.18
N THR A 359 14.97 -14.37 25.44
CA THR A 359 15.43 -15.44 26.35
C THR A 359 15.06 -16.83 25.83
N THR A 360 13.89 -16.96 25.22
CA THR A 360 13.40 -18.20 24.61
C THR A 360 14.06 -18.47 23.25
N VAL A 361 14.34 -17.43 22.45
CA VAL A 361 14.85 -17.60 21.07
C VAL A 361 16.36 -17.77 21.00
N ILE A 362 17.13 -16.98 21.74
CA ILE A 362 18.59 -16.91 21.62
C ILE A 362 19.29 -18.26 21.85
N PRO A 363 18.84 -19.16 22.73
CA PRO A 363 19.40 -20.50 22.86
C PRO A 363 19.36 -21.31 21.55
N HIS A 364 18.32 -21.11 20.73
CA HIS A 364 18.09 -21.85 19.48
C HIS A 364 18.66 -21.16 18.23
N LEU A 365 19.11 -19.91 18.34
CA LEU A 365 19.77 -19.19 17.26
C LEU A 365 21.21 -19.71 17.09
N HIS A 366 21.68 -20.00 15.88
CA HIS A 366 23.06 -20.42 15.64
C HIS A 366 24.06 -19.32 16.05
N SER A 367 25.27 -19.73 16.44
CA SER A 367 26.35 -18.77 16.76
C SER A 367 26.67 -17.91 15.53
N GLY A 368 26.76 -16.60 15.70
CA GLY A 368 26.97 -15.67 14.59
C GLY A 368 25.72 -15.38 13.76
N ALA A 369 24.60 -16.08 13.95
CA ALA A 369 23.36 -15.83 13.23
C ALA A 369 22.67 -14.53 13.65
N VAL A 370 21.76 -14.06 12.80
CA VAL A 370 21.09 -12.77 12.92
C VAL A 370 19.66 -12.92 13.41
N CYS A 371 19.27 -12.07 14.35
CA CYS A 371 17.88 -11.80 14.70
C CYS A 371 17.51 -10.40 14.22
N ALA A 372 16.63 -10.31 13.22
CA ALA A 372 16.10 -9.07 12.68
C ALA A 372 14.74 -8.76 13.32
N ILE A 373 14.58 -7.55 13.83
CA ILE A 373 13.40 -7.15 14.61
C ILE A 373 12.76 -5.93 13.96
N TYR A 374 11.45 -6.00 13.73
CA TYR A 374 10.61 -4.92 13.21
C TYR A 374 9.90 -4.21 14.36
N LEU A 375 10.11 -2.90 14.52
CA LEU A 375 9.54 -2.10 15.62
C LEU A 375 8.98 -0.78 15.13
N ALA A 376 7.69 -0.53 15.37
CA ALA A 376 7.00 0.67 14.90
C ALA A 376 7.43 1.96 15.62
N ASN A 377 7.89 1.87 16.88
CA ASN A 377 8.23 3.05 17.69
C ASN A 377 9.66 2.99 18.19
N ILE A 378 10.32 4.15 18.25
CA ILE A 378 11.68 4.27 18.76
C ILE A 378 11.77 3.91 20.25
N THR A 379 10.70 4.13 21.02
CA THR A 379 10.62 3.70 22.43
C THR A 379 10.72 2.20 22.59
N GLN A 380 10.11 1.42 21.68
CA GLN A 380 10.25 -0.04 21.70
C GLN A 380 11.69 -0.48 21.40
N VAL A 381 12.43 0.29 20.59
CA VAL A 381 13.85 0.04 20.34
C VAL A 381 14.67 0.31 21.61
N ILE A 382 14.33 1.36 22.36
CA ILE A 382 14.96 1.64 23.66
C ILE A 382 14.68 0.50 24.64
N ASP A 383 13.42 0.07 24.77
CA ASP A 383 13.03 -1.05 25.63
C ASP A 383 13.73 -2.36 25.24
N LEU A 384 13.89 -2.59 23.93
CA LEU A 384 14.66 -3.72 23.41
C LEU A 384 16.13 -3.68 23.89
N LEU A 385 16.82 -2.55 23.69
CA LEU A 385 18.21 -2.41 24.08
C LEU A 385 18.41 -2.50 25.61
N GLU A 386 17.47 -1.94 26.37
CA GLU A 386 17.49 -2.04 27.83
C GLU A 386 17.27 -3.49 28.29
N GLY A 387 16.34 -4.21 27.66
CA GLY A 387 16.14 -5.63 27.89
C GLY A 387 17.40 -6.46 27.61
N LEU A 388 18.09 -6.18 26.50
CA LEU A 388 19.36 -6.84 26.18
C LEU A 388 20.43 -6.59 27.26
N ARG A 389 20.54 -5.35 27.74
CA ARG A 389 21.49 -4.95 28.78
C ARG A 389 21.20 -5.64 30.11
N CYS A 390 19.94 -5.63 30.54
CA CYS A 390 19.51 -6.20 31.82
C CYS A 390 19.61 -7.73 31.84
N LEU A 391 19.29 -8.40 30.73
CA LEU A 391 19.35 -9.86 30.61
C LEU A 391 20.76 -10.39 30.27
N ALA A 392 21.72 -9.49 30.01
CA ALA A 392 23.09 -9.81 29.62
C ALA A 392 23.17 -10.86 28.49
N LEU A 393 22.22 -10.82 27.55
CA LEU A 393 22.14 -11.81 26.48
C LEU A 393 23.37 -11.73 25.56
N PRO A 394 23.86 -12.86 25.04
CA PRO A 394 25.05 -12.91 24.19
C PRO A 394 24.71 -12.47 22.77
N VAL A 395 24.24 -11.24 22.61
CA VAL A 395 23.89 -10.63 21.33
C VAL A 395 24.44 -9.21 21.22
N LEU A 396 24.87 -8.85 20.02
CA LEU A 396 25.34 -7.51 19.68
C LEU A 396 24.30 -6.83 18.79
N CYS A 397 23.88 -5.62 19.14
CA CYS A 397 23.14 -4.76 18.22
C CYS A 397 24.11 -4.16 17.20
N GLU A 398 24.05 -4.64 15.95
CA GLU A 398 24.92 -4.15 14.88
C GLU A 398 24.41 -2.84 14.30
N ARG A 399 23.10 -2.76 14.04
CA ARG A 399 22.49 -1.66 13.28
C ARG A 399 21.03 -1.47 13.68
N ILE A 400 20.60 -0.21 13.63
CA ILE A 400 19.19 0.21 13.71
C ILE A 400 18.97 1.14 12.52
N VAL A 401 18.04 0.81 11.63
CA VAL A 401 17.82 1.58 10.40
C VAL A 401 16.34 1.83 10.15
N GLU A 402 16.06 2.89 9.41
CA GLU A 402 14.76 3.14 8.77
C GLU A 402 15.00 3.17 7.25
N VAL A 403 14.05 2.63 6.46
CA VAL A 403 14.17 2.53 5.01
C VAL A 403 13.14 3.41 4.31
N PRO A 404 13.50 4.63 3.90
CA PRO A 404 12.61 5.49 3.10
C PRO A 404 12.61 5.07 1.62
N VAL A 405 11.43 4.95 1.03
CA VAL A 405 11.25 4.74 -0.42
C VAL A 405 10.53 5.94 -1.00
N ARG A 406 11.12 6.55 -2.03
CA ARG A 406 10.56 7.75 -2.69
C ARG A 406 10.21 7.47 -4.14
N HIS A 407 8.93 7.52 -4.47
CA HIS A 407 8.48 7.37 -5.86
C HIS A 407 8.73 8.65 -6.66
N TRP A 408 9.10 8.50 -7.93
CA TRP A 408 9.32 9.60 -8.86
C TRP A 408 8.34 9.52 -10.03
N LEU A 409 7.85 10.69 -10.44
CA LEU A 409 7.12 10.90 -11.68
C LEU A 409 8.09 11.44 -12.72
N VAL A 410 8.28 10.68 -13.79
CA VAL A 410 9.13 11.06 -14.93
C VAL A 410 8.25 11.04 -16.18
N ALA A 411 8.12 12.20 -16.83
CA ALA A 411 7.27 12.36 -18.00
C ALA A 411 7.90 13.33 -19.02
N PRO A 412 7.64 13.16 -20.32
CA PRO A 412 8.04 14.14 -21.31
C PRO A 412 7.40 15.49 -20.98
N ALA A 413 8.15 16.56 -21.19
CA ALA A 413 7.66 17.91 -21.01
C ALA A 413 6.61 18.21 -22.08
N ILE A 414 5.41 18.58 -21.64
CA ILE A 414 4.28 18.91 -22.49
C ILE A 414 3.94 20.38 -22.28
N GLN A 415 3.81 21.12 -23.38
CA GLN A 415 3.35 22.51 -23.40
C GLN A 415 1.84 22.58 -23.08
N LYS A 416 1.33 23.78 -22.75
CA LYS A 416 -0.11 23.97 -22.45
C LYS A 416 -1.05 23.56 -23.60
N ASN A 417 -0.54 23.54 -24.83
CA ASN A 417 -1.26 23.12 -26.04
C ASN A 417 -1.23 21.59 -26.28
N GLY A 418 -0.66 20.81 -25.35
CA GLY A 418 -0.57 19.34 -25.47
C GLY A 418 0.60 18.83 -26.32
N ARG A 419 1.37 19.71 -26.97
CA ARG A 419 2.55 19.31 -27.76
C ARG A 419 3.77 19.11 -26.87
N PHE A 420 4.66 18.20 -27.26
CA PHE A 420 5.93 18.03 -26.58
C PHE A 420 6.80 19.29 -26.70
N CYS A 421 7.54 19.59 -25.64
CA CYS A 421 8.62 20.56 -25.72
C CYS A 421 9.74 20.00 -26.62
N ILE A 422 10.48 20.90 -27.28
CA ILE A 422 11.65 20.52 -28.07
C ILE A 422 12.89 21.01 -27.31
N ARG A 423 13.89 20.13 -27.21
CA ARG A 423 15.18 20.43 -26.61
C ARG A 423 15.87 21.48 -27.48
N LYS A 424 16.06 22.68 -26.93
CA LYS A 424 16.92 23.68 -27.58
C LYS A 424 18.36 23.19 -27.47
N VAL A 425 19.08 23.22 -28.59
CA VAL A 425 20.53 23.01 -28.58
C VAL A 425 21.14 24.08 -27.66
N PRO A 426 22.11 23.75 -26.79
CA PRO A 426 22.84 24.78 -26.05
C PRO A 426 23.41 25.78 -27.05
N ILE A 427 23.05 27.05 -26.91
CA ILE A 427 23.71 28.12 -27.65
C ILE A 427 25.10 28.20 -27.03
N PHE A 428 26.12 27.80 -27.78
CA PHE A 428 27.49 28.15 -27.45
C PHE A 428 27.67 29.58 -27.95
N ASP A 429 27.88 30.51 -27.02
CA ASP A 429 28.30 31.87 -27.39
C ASP A 429 29.73 31.75 -27.95
N GLU A 430 29.85 31.70 -29.28
CA GLU A 430 31.10 32.02 -29.94
C GLU A 430 31.24 33.54 -29.91
N ASP A 431 32.11 34.01 -29.02
CA ASP A 431 32.59 35.39 -29.02
C ASP A 431 33.22 35.70 -30.39
N GLN A 432 32.53 36.58 -31.10
CA GLN A 432 32.99 37.60 -32.05
C GLN A 432 34.43 37.46 -32.60
N GLY A 433 34.54 37.17 -33.89
CA GLY A 433 35.79 37.41 -34.61
C GLY A 433 35.74 37.07 -36.10
N ALA A 434 35.69 38.13 -36.91
CA ALA A 434 36.10 38.21 -38.32
C ALA A 434 35.09 37.84 -39.42
N GLN A 435 34.96 38.81 -40.32
CA GLN A 435 34.37 38.77 -41.65
C GLN A 435 35.12 37.75 -42.53
N ASP A 436 34.42 37.02 -43.41
CA ASP A 436 34.53 37.22 -44.86
C ASP A 436 33.78 36.15 -45.66
N GLU A 437 33.08 36.66 -46.68
CA GLU A 437 32.77 36.16 -48.02
C GLU A 437 32.29 34.73 -48.33
N THR A 438 31.46 34.73 -49.37
CA THR A 438 30.72 33.69 -50.08
C THR A 438 31.55 32.52 -50.60
N SER A 439 31.00 31.30 -50.51
CA SER A 439 31.03 30.32 -51.60
C SER A 439 30.01 29.19 -51.36
N ASP A 440 29.19 28.94 -52.38
CA ASP A 440 28.38 27.72 -52.54
C ASP A 440 29.29 26.48 -52.55
N GLU A 441 29.06 25.50 -51.67
CA GLU A 441 29.35 24.09 -51.95
C GLU A 441 28.38 23.16 -51.20
N GLU A 442 28.09 22.06 -51.90
CA GLU A 442 27.02 21.11 -51.72
C GLU A 442 27.14 20.20 -50.49
N GLU A 443 26.04 19.51 -50.23
CA GLU A 443 25.80 18.47 -49.23
C GLU A 443 27.02 17.56 -48.94
N MET A 444 27.38 17.46 -47.65
CA MET A 444 27.84 16.18 -47.10
C MET A 444 27.15 15.91 -45.78
N SER A 445 26.05 15.17 -45.92
CA SER A 445 25.25 14.55 -44.86
C SER A 445 26.06 13.47 -44.12
N THR A 446 26.99 13.86 -43.25
CA THR A 446 27.52 12.91 -42.26
C THR A 446 26.53 12.81 -41.11
N GLY A 447 25.62 11.85 -41.24
CA GLY A 447 24.63 11.47 -40.25
C GLY A 447 25.25 11.17 -38.89
N ARG A 448 25.20 12.14 -37.98
CA ARG A 448 25.14 11.82 -36.55
C ARG A 448 23.68 11.58 -36.23
N GLN A 449 23.28 10.32 -36.32
CA GLN A 449 22.07 9.79 -35.70
C GLN A 449 21.93 10.43 -34.32
N ALA A 450 20.92 11.29 -34.13
CA ALA A 450 20.67 11.88 -32.83
C ALA A 450 20.19 10.74 -31.91
N ALA A 451 21.13 10.09 -31.23
CA ALA A 451 20.91 8.85 -30.48
C ALA A 451 19.95 9.02 -29.29
N PHE A 452 19.43 10.22 -29.02
CA PHE A 452 18.49 10.50 -27.96
C PHE A 452 17.43 11.52 -28.40
N GLY A 453 16.16 11.23 -28.06
CA GLY A 453 14.99 11.98 -28.52
C GLY A 453 15.04 13.49 -28.22
N SER A 454 14.41 14.26 -29.09
CA SER A 454 14.34 15.73 -29.03
C SER A 454 13.43 16.28 -27.93
N VAL A 455 12.73 15.42 -27.18
CA VAL A 455 11.76 15.83 -26.15
C VAL A 455 12.44 15.86 -24.78
N PRO A 456 12.49 17.01 -24.07
CA PRO A 456 13.00 17.05 -22.71
C PRO A 456 12.00 16.39 -21.75
N TYR A 457 12.50 15.86 -20.65
CA TYR A 457 11.68 15.20 -19.62
C TYR A 457 11.66 16.05 -18.34
N ILE A 458 10.54 15.98 -17.63
CA ILE A 458 10.38 16.52 -16.29
C ILE A 458 10.41 15.34 -15.32
N ALA A 459 11.30 15.42 -14.33
CA ALA A 459 11.39 14.47 -13.24
C ALA A 459 11.08 15.19 -11.93
N ARG A 460 10.13 14.66 -11.18
CA ARG A 460 9.82 15.15 -9.82
C ARG A 460 9.40 14.01 -8.92
N PRO A 461 9.60 14.12 -7.60
CA PRO A 461 8.99 13.20 -6.66
C PRO A 461 7.46 13.14 -6.81
N HIS A 462 6.90 11.94 -6.66
CA HIS A 462 5.46 11.75 -6.56
C HIS A 462 4.92 12.58 -5.36
N PRO A 463 3.75 13.25 -5.48
CA PRO A 463 3.22 14.07 -4.39
C PRO A 463 2.89 13.23 -3.15
N GLU A 464 2.40 12.01 -3.35
CA GLU A 464 2.14 11.06 -2.27
C GLU A 464 3.37 10.17 -2.07
N GLN A 465 3.81 10.05 -0.82
CA GLN A 465 4.96 9.25 -0.42
C GLN A 465 4.59 8.40 0.78
N ILE A 466 5.18 7.20 0.85
CA ILE A 466 5.02 6.30 1.99
C ILE A 466 5.71 6.94 3.20
N ARG A 467 5.00 6.96 4.34
CA ARG A 467 5.51 7.51 5.60
C ARG A 467 6.33 6.47 6.35
N HIS A 468 6.73 6.82 7.57
CA HIS A 468 7.32 5.89 8.53
C HIS A 468 6.48 4.60 8.64
N THR A 469 7.19 3.49 8.82
CA THR A 469 6.64 2.13 8.89
C THR A 469 7.19 1.45 10.13
N ALA A 470 8.51 1.32 10.21
CA ALA A 470 9.22 0.86 11.40
C ALA A 470 10.71 1.20 11.37
N PHE A 471 11.33 1.01 12.53
CA PHE A 471 12.75 0.78 12.71
C PHE A 471 13.05 -0.71 12.58
N LEU A 472 14.10 -1.04 11.83
CA LEU A 472 14.61 -2.39 11.66
C LEU A 472 15.89 -2.53 12.47
N VAL A 473 15.88 -3.43 13.45
CA VAL A 473 17.02 -3.68 14.35
C VAL A 473 17.69 -4.99 13.96
N LYS A 474 19.01 -4.95 13.76
CA LYS A 474 19.82 -6.11 13.46
C LYS A 474 20.64 -6.52 14.68
N LEU A 475 20.28 -7.65 15.29
CA LEU A 475 21.04 -8.27 16.36
C LEU A 475 21.84 -9.46 15.82
N ARG A 476 23.08 -9.65 16.27
CA ARG A 476 23.89 -10.84 15.97
C ARG A 476 24.20 -11.61 17.24
N LYS A 477 24.01 -12.94 17.23
CA LYS A 477 24.45 -13.80 18.34
C LYS A 477 25.97 -13.86 18.41
N CYS A 478 26.51 -13.54 19.57
CA CYS A 478 27.93 -13.64 19.88
C CYS A 478 28.19 -14.90 20.71
N VAL A 479 29.41 -15.44 20.60
CA VAL A 479 29.94 -16.41 21.57
C VAL A 479 30.89 -15.60 22.46
N ARG A 480 30.62 -15.58 23.76
CA ARG A 480 31.51 -14.96 24.77
C ARG A 480 32.17 -16.05 25.58
#